data_AF-A0A5M4FA96-F1
#
_entry.id   AF-A0A5M4FA96-F1
#
_cell.length_a   1.000
_cell.length_b   1.000
_cell.length_c   1.000
_cell.angle_alpha   90.00
_cell.angle_beta   90.00
_cell.angle_gamma   90.00
#
_symmetry.space_group_name_H-M   'P 1'
#
loop_
_entity.id
_entity.type
_entity.pdbx_description
1 polymer ?
#
loop_
_entity_poly.entity_id
_entity_poly.type
_entity_poly.pdbx_seq_one_letter_code
_entity_poly.pdbx_strand_id
1 'polypeptide(L)'
;MPRLGSTLLSLALAGAITLAAYADPVFVGAAVVLVQVLIALAPSAVDATGHSIRSPHFVAALSGGLVATAITLAPDLLNGAAGTSPDVVGATDSGMLAGILPAIAVSVFVALIAQMLRTDGRPNLVPSTAYAVTLGAFAAMSTGWIGAAQSLGDAEAVAVGAAGLAAGLLVWLVPIDRFVCAVLAVVAGAGAGAAVTLALDSTLTWAFGITVGSATALFGVLGQVLGRAWSRGHTHASAGWGFPGAMSIALAAPLVYVGGQLVGAPGL
;
A
#
# COMPACT_ATOMS: atom_id res chain seq x y z
N MET A 1 -7.98 -4.80 23.00
CA MET A 1 -6.89 -3.83 22.71
C MET A 1 -6.09 -4.04 21.39
N PRO A 2 -6.47 -4.83 20.36
CA PRO A 2 -5.64 -4.94 19.13
C PRO A 2 -5.63 -3.71 18.21
N ARG A 3 -6.63 -2.81 18.33
CA ARG A 3 -6.87 -1.76 17.32
C ARG A 3 -5.88 -0.61 17.43
N LEU A 4 -5.62 -0.18 18.67
CA LEU A 4 -4.76 0.97 18.96
C LEU A 4 -3.33 0.73 18.45
N GLY A 5 -2.76 -0.46 18.66
CA GLY A 5 -1.42 -0.80 18.14
C GLY A 5 -1.34 -0.71 16.61
N SER A 6 -2.28 -1.33 15.89
CA SER A 6 -2.32 -1.24 14.42
C SER A 6 -2.52 0.19 13.91
N THR A 7 -3.35 0.99 14.59
CA THR A 7 -3.59 2.38 14.21
C THR A 7 -2.37 3.26 14.48
N LEU A 8 -1.72 3.12 15.64
CA LEU A 8 -0.49 3.85 15.94
C LEU A 8 0.62 3.50 14.96
N LEU A 9 0.74 2.22 14.56
CA LEU A 9 1.71 1.82 13.54
C LEU A 9 1.40 2.45 12.18
N SER A 10 0.15 2.43 11.72
CA SER A 10 -0.24 3.11 10.48
C SER A 10 0.04 4.61 10.55
N LEU A 11 -0.23 5.27 11.69
CA LEU A 11 0.07 6.69 11.88
C LEU A 11 1.58 6.96 11.84
N ALA A 12 2.38 6.12 12.50
CA ALA A 12 3.84 6.22 12.49
C ALA A 12 4.40 6.02 11.08
N LEU A 13 3.91 5.03 10.33
CA LEU A 13 4.32 4.77 8.94
C LEU A 13 3.90 5.91 8.02
N ALA A 14 2.66 6.41 8.13
CA ALA A 14 2.19 7.54 7.33
C ALA A 14 2.99 8.82 7.62
N GLY A 15 3.30 9.08 8.90
CA GLY A 15 4.17 10.19 9.31
C GLY A 15 5.59 10.04 8.77
N ALA A 16 6.18 8.84 8.86
CA ALA A 16 7.50 8.55 8.31
C ALA A 16 7.55 8.70 6.79
N ILE A 17 6.53 8.21 6.07
CA ILE A 17 6.40 8.36 4.61
C ILE A 17 6.29 9.85 4.23
N THR A 18 5.50 10.62 4.97
CA THR A 18 5.33 12.07 4.72
C THR A 18 6.63 12.83 4.94
N LEU A 19 7.32 12.57 6.07
CA LEU A 19 8.62 13.18 6.36
C LEU A 19 9.68 12.80 5.32
N ALA A 20 9.66 11.53 4.89
CA ALA A 20 10.56 11.05 3.85
C ALA A 20 10.30 11.72 2.49
N ALA A 21 9.03 11.99 2.15
CA ALA A 21 8.66 12.66 0.90
C ALA A 21 9.22 14.08 0.82
N TYR A 22 9.27 14.82 1.94
CA TYR A 22 9.91 16.13 2.00
C TYR A 22 11.45 16.09 1.98
N ALA A 23 12.06 14.92 2.18
CA ALA A 23 13.51 14.76 2.19
C ALA A 23 14.04 14.29 0.84
N ASP A 24 13.63 13.09 0.40
CA ASP A 24 14.03 12.48 -0.86
C ASP A 24 13.11 11.27 -1.17
N PRO A 25 12.68 11.05 -2.43
CA PRO A 25 11.92 9.87 -2.84
C PRO A 25 12.57 8.52 -2.46
N VAL A 26 13.90 8.45 -2.37
CA VAL A 26 14.64 7.25 -1.94
C VAL A 26 14.29 6.88 -0.49
N PHE A 27 14.13 7.86 0.40
CA PHE A 27 13.72 7.60 1.78
C PHE A 27 12.28 7.09 1.87
N VAL A 28 11.40 7.54 0.95
CA VAL A 28 10.04 7.00 0.82
C VAL A 28 10.10 5.52 0.45
N GLY A 29 11.01 5.17 -0.47
CA GLY A 29 11.32 3.78 -0.81
C GLY A 29 11.67 2.92 0.41
N ALA A 30 12.55 3.41 1.30
CA ALA A 30 12.92 2.69 2.51
C ALA A 30 11.72 2.45 3.46
N ALA A 31 10.86 3.47 3.65
CA ALA A 31 9.64 3.34 4.45
C ALA A 31 8.64 2.35 3.82
N VAL A 32 8.53 2.35 2.49
CA VAL A 32 7.68 1.42 1.74
C VAL A 32 8.22 -0.01 1.82
N VAL A 33 9.53 -0.22 1.76
CA VAL A 33 10.14 -1.56 1.97
C VAL A 33 9.80 -2.09 3.36
N LEU A 34 9.80 -1.24 4.40
CA LEU A 34 9.36 -1.65 5.73
C LEU A 34 7.89 -2.12 5.73
N VAL A 35 6.99 -1.41 5.03
CA VAL A 35 5.59 -1.82 4.84
C VAL A 35 5.51 -3.19 4.15
N GLN A 36 6.30 -3.39 3.09
CA GLN A 36 6.36 -4.66 2.34
C GLN A 36 6.86 -5.82 3.20
N VAL A 37 7.87 -5.59 4.04
CA VAL A 37 8.36 -6.59 5.01
C VAL A 37 7.26 -6.96 5.99
N LEU A 38 6.52 -5.98 6.52
CA LEU A 38 5.39 -6.24 7.43
C LEU A 38 4.26 -7.04 6.76
N ILE A 39 4.03 -6.83 5.45
CA ILE A 39 3.08 -7.62 4.65
C ILE A 39 3.63 -9.02 4.37
N ALA A 40 4.91 -9.15 4.07
CA ALA A 40 5.55 -10.45 3.83
C ALA A 40 5.60 -11.32 5.09
N LEU A 41 5.65 -10.70 6.27
CA LEU A 41 5.55 -11.33 7.59
C LEU A 41 4.10 -11.63 8.03
N ALA A 42 3.15 -11.62 7.09
CA ALA A 42 1.76 -11.98 7.34
C ALA A 42 1.63 -13.37 8.00
N PRO A 43 0.54 -13.61 8.78
CA PRO A 43 0.27 -14.93 9.34
C PRO A 43 0.17 -15.99 8.23
N SER A 44 0.41 -17.27 8.53
CA SER A 44 0.23 -18.32 7.52
C SER A 44 -1.25 -18.49 7.13
N ALA A 45 -1.52 -18.88 5.88
CA ALA A 45 -2.87 -19.20 5.45
C ALA A 45 -3.41 -20.43 6.22
N VAL A 46 -4.72 -20.51 6.39
CA VAL A 46 -5.40 -21.61 7.09
C VAL A 46 -6.29 -22.37 6.10
N ASP A 47 -6.32 -23.69 6.19
CA ASP A 47 -7.23 -24.51 5.39
C ASP A 47 -8.66 -24.54 5.95
N ALA A 48 -9.57 -25.20 5.23
CA ALA A 48 -10.98 -25.33 5.64
C ALA A 48 -11.17 -26.09 6.97
N THR A 49 -10.15 -26.83 7.42
CA THR A 49 -10.16 -27.60 8.67
C THR A 49 -9.47 -26.88 9.83
N GLY A 50 -8.96 -25.67 9.61
CA GLY A 50 -8.29 -24.88 10.63
C GLY A 50 -6.78 -25.14 10.77
N HIS A 51 -6.17 -25.95 9.90
CA HIS A 51 -4.74 -26.21 9.94
C HIS A 51 -3.95 -25.16 9.15
N SER A 52 -2.78 -24.78 9.68
CA SER A 52 -1.86 -23.85 9.03
C SER A 52 -1.28 -24.46 7.76
N ILE A 53 -1.46 -23.79 6.63
CA ILE A 53 -0.86 -24.13 5.35
C ILE A 53 0.58 -23.61 5.34
N ARG A 54 1.55 -24.54 5.24
CA ARG A 54 2.96 -24.18 5.06
C ARG A 54 3.16 -23.59 3.66
N SER A 55 3.11 -22.27 3.59
CA SER A 55 3.21 -21.49 2.37
C SER A 55 4.53 -20.71 2.36
N PRO A 56 5.42 -20.87 1.36
CA PRO A 56 6.63 -20.06 1.20
C PRO A 56 6.29 -18.66 0.63
N HIS A 57 5.39 -17.92 1.30
CA HIS A 57 4.84 -16.66 0.82
C HIS A 57 5.76 -15.46 1.05
N PHE A 58 6.61 -15.49 2.07
CA PHE A 58 7.49 -14.38 2.43
C PHE A 58 8.35 -13.93 1.24
N VAL A 59 9.06 -14.88 0.61
CA VAL A 59 9.99 -14.57 -0.49
C VAL A 59 9.24 -14.04 -1.71
N ALA A 60 8.10 -14.65 -2.07
CA ALA A 60 7.29 -14.23 -3.20
C ALA A 60 6.66 -12.84 -3.01
N ALA A 61 6.20 -12.53 -1.79
CA ALA A 61 5.62 -11.23 -1.48
C ALA A 61 6.70 -10.13 -1.45
N LEU A 62 7.84 -10.42 -0.81
CA LEU A 62 8.96 -9.49 -0.70
C LEU A 62 9.60 -9.21 -2.07
N SER A 63 9.82 -10.24 -2.90
CA SER A 63 10.38 -10.06 -4.24
C SER A 63 9.49 -9.19 -5.12
N GLY A 64 8.17 -9.39 -5.07
CA GLY A 64 7.21 -8.55 -5.78
C GLY A 64 7.30 -7.09 -5.33
N GLY A 65 7.26 -6.85 -4.01
CA GLY A 65 7.39 -5.49 -3.45
C GLY A 65 8.72 -4.81 -3.81
N LEU A 66 9.84 -5.51 -3.70
CA LEU A 66 11.16 -4.95 -4.03
C LEU A 66 11.28 -4.61 -5.52
N VAL A 67 10.77 -5.47 -6.41
CA VAL A 67 10.75 -5.18 -7.84
C VAL A 67 9.85 -3.98 -8.16
N ALA A 68 8.66 -3.90 -7.54
CA ALA A 68 7.80 -2.72 -7.68
C ALA A 68 8.53 -1.45 -7.25
N THR A 69 9.24 -1.50 -6.12
CA THR A 69 9.97 -0.36 -5.54
C THR A 69 11.11 0.08 -6.46
N ALA A 70 11.89 -0.88 -6.96
CA ALA A 70 13.02 -0.62 -7.85
C ALA A 70 12.55 0.00 -9.17
N ILE A 71 11.50 -0.54 -9.79
CA ILE A 71 10.95 0.00 -11.05
C ILE A 71 10.32 1.37 -10.83
N THR A 72 9.65 1.60 -9.70
CA THR A 72 9.06 2.91 -9.40
C THR A 72 10.15 3.96 -9.18
N LEU A 73 11.24 3.64 -8.46
CA LEU A 73 12.35 4.56 -8.23
C LEU A 73 13.20 4.82 -9.48
N ALA A 74 13.36 3.81 -10.34
CA ALA A 74 14.17 3.87 -11.55
C ALA A 74 13.37 3.33 -12.76
N PRO A 75 12.41 4.11 -13.29
CA PRO A 75 11.58 3.67 -14.42
C PRO A 75 12.41 3.40 -15.68
N ASP A 76 13.60 4.00 -15.79
CA ASP A 76 14.57 3.75 -16.87
C ASP A 76 15.03 2.30 -16.96
N LEU A 77 14.85 1.47 -15.92
CA LEU A 77 15.11 0.04 -15.98
C LEU A 77 14.21 -0.70 -16.98
N LEU A 78 13.08 -0.10 -17.37
CA LEU A 78 12.17 -0.62 -18.39
C LEU A 78 12.54 -0.16 -19.80
N ASN A 79 13.45 0.82 -19.93
CA ASN A 79 13.98 1.20 -21.23
C ASN A 79 14.90 0.06 -21.69
N GLY A 80 14.51 -0.61 -22.78
CA GLY A 80 15.33 -1.62 -23.43
C GLY A 80 16.69 -1.06 -23.88
N ALA A 81 17.57 -1.94 -24.37
CA ALA A 81 18.86 -1.51 -24.92
C ALA A 81 18.67 -0.41 -25.99
N ALA A 82 19.62 0.53 -26.06
CA ALA A 82 19.58 1.63 -27.03
C ALA A 82 19.27 1.11 -28.45
N GLY A 83 18.17 1.58 -29.04
CA GLY A 83 17.68 1.14 -30.35
C GLY A 83 16.59 0.05 -30.33
N THR A 84 16.14 -0.41 -29.16
CA THR A 84 15.03 -1.37 -29.03
C THR A 84 13.76 -0.77 -28.44
N SER A 85 13.74 0.52 -28.07
CA SER A 85 12.53 1.15 -27.53
C SER A 85 11.57 1.47 -28.68
N PRO A 86 10.36 0.87 -28.72
CA PRO A 86 9.27 1.50 -29.45
C PRO A 86 8.98 2.84 -28.79
N ASP A 87 8.64 3.87 -29.58
CA ASP A 87 8.16 5.20 -29.16
C ASP A 87 6.88 5.10 -28.28
N VAL A 88 6.99 4.52 -27.09
CA VAL A 88 5.90 4.41 -26.11
C VAL A 88 6.16 5.45 -25.02
N VAL A 89 6.11 6.71 -25.45
CA VAL A 89 6.25 7.91 -24.62
C VAL A 89 5.19 7.96 -23.49
N GLY A 90 4.12 7.14 -23.53
CA GLY A 90 3.05 7.14 -22.53
C GLY A 90 3.14 6.12 -21.39
N ALA A 91 3.99 5.08 -21.48
CA ALA A 91 4.07 4.04 -20.44
C ALA A 91 4.99 4.44 -19.27
N THR A 92 5.99 5.27 -19.55
CA THR A 92 6.94 5.83 -18.59
C THR A 92 6.31 6.95 -17.75
N ASP A 93 5.35 7.70 -18.31
CA ASP A 93 4.62 8.76 -17.60
C ASP A 93 3.64 8.25 -16.52
N SER A 94 3.33 6.95 -16.53
CA SER A 94 2.42 6.30 -15.58
C SER A 94 3.13 5.26 -14.70
N GLY A 95 4.29 5.64 -14.15
CA GLY A 95 5.25 4.78 -13.42
C GLY A 95 4.70 3.77 -12.40
N MET A 96 3.55 4.02 -11.76
CA MET A 96 2.94 3.03 -10.85
C MET A 96 2.34 1.81 -11.59
N LEU A 97 1.66 2.01 -12.73
CA LEU A 97 1.11 0.87 -13.51
C LEU A 97 2.25 0.05 -14.14
N ALA A 98 3.34 0.73 -14.51
CA ALA A 98 4.54 0.09 -15.03
C ALA A 98 5.26 -0.78 -13.99
N GLY A 99 5.22 -0.43 -12.69
CA GLY A 99 5.85 -1.21 -11.61
C GLY A 99 5.00 -2.35 -11.05
N ILE A 100 3.67 -2.17 -10.92
CA ILE A 100 2.79 -3.16 -10.29
C ILE A 100 2.66 -4.43 -11.13
N LEU A 101 2.53 -4.31 -12.45
CA LEU A 101 2.34 -5.49 -13.33
C LEU A 101 3.57 -6.42 -13.33
N PRO A 102 4.81 -5.93 -13.56
CA PRO A 102 6.01 -6.75 -13.44
C PRO A 102 6.20 -7.32 -12.02
N ALA A 103 5.87 -6.55 -10.98
CA ALA A 103 5.95 -7.01 -9.61
C ALA A 103 5.03 -8.20 -9.32
N ILE A 104 3.79 -8.15 -9.82
CA ILE A 104 2.85 -9.27 -9.72
C ILE A 104 3.40 -10.47 -10.51
N ALA A 105 3.92 -10.26 -11.72
CA ALA A 105 4.52 -11.34 -12.52
C ALA A 105 5.69 -12.02 -11.80
N VAL A 106 6.59 -11.24 -11.20
CA VAL A 106 7.70 -11.77 -10.38
C VAL A 106 7.18 -12.50 -9.15
N SER A 107 6.19 -11.95 -8.44
CA SER A 107 5.59 -12.62 -7.28
C SER A 107 4.98 -13.97 -7.65
N VAL A 108 4.24 -14.04 -8.77
CA VAL A 108 3.70 -15.29 -9.33
C VAL A 108 4.82 -16.26 -9.68
N PHE A 109 5.85 -15.80 -10.39
CA PHE A 109 6.98 -16.65 -10.80
C PHE A 109 7.73 -17.24 -9.59
N VAL A 110 8.05 -16.40 -8.60
CA VAL A 110 8.73 -16.83 -7.37
C VAL A 110 7.82 -17.76 -6.55
N ALA A 111 6.52 -17.48 -6.48
CA ALA A 111 5.57 -18.37 -5.83
C ALA A 111 5.53 -19.75 -6.51
N LEU A 112 5.52 -19.80 -7.85
CA LEU A 112 5.53 -21.06 -8.60
C LEU A 112 6.84 -21.84 -8.38
N ILE A 113 8.00 -21.18 -8.43
CA ILE A 113 9.29 -21.81 -8.10
C ILE A 113 9.26 -22.38 -6.68
N ALA A 114 8.79 -21.60 -5.72
CA ALA A 114 8.72 -22.03 -4.33
C ALA A 114 7.79 -23.25 -4.14
N GLN A 115 6.71 -23.36 -4.92
CA GLN A 115 5.89 -24.57 -4.95
C GLN A 115 6.57 -25.75 -5.63
N MET A 116 7.35 -25.53 -6.70
CA MET A 116 8.09 -26.59 -7.38
C MET A 116 9.14 -27.22 -6.47
N LEU A 117 9.82 -26.40 -5.66
CA LEU A 117 10.84 -26.81 -4.69
C LEU A 117 10.26 -27.45 -3.41
N ARG A 118 8.94 -27.40 -3.23
CA ARG A 118 8.30 -27.92 -2.01
C ARG A 118 8.29 -29.46 -2.04
N THR A 119 8.83 -30.07 -0.99
CA THR A 119 8.94 -31.52 -0.82
C THR A 119 7.76 -32.15 -0.08
N ASP A 120 6.85 -31.33 0.49
CA ASP A 120 5.77 -31.74 1.40
C ASP A 120 4.56 -32.43 0.71
N GLY A 121 4.72 -33.07 -0.45
CA GLY A 121 3.64 -33.76 -1.17
C GLY A 121 2.57 -32.85 -1.80
N ARG A 122 2.77 -31.53 -1.76
CA ARG A 122 1.94 -30.52 -2.46
C ARG A 122 0.43 -30.45 -2.09
N PRO A 123 0.00 -30.65 -0.83
CA PRO A 123 -1.39 -30.35 -0.45
C PRO A 123 -1.67 -28.84 -0.54
N ASN A 124 -2.87 -28.44 -0.97
CA ASN A 124 -3.29 -27.04 -1.00
C ASN A 124 -2.40 -26.09 -1.84
N LEU A 125 -1.89 -26.56 -2.99
CA LEU A 125 -1.10 -25.75 -3.93
C LEU A 125 -1.80 -24.44 -4.32
N VAL A 126 -3.04 -24.54 -4.82
CA VAL A 126 -3.78 -23.37 -5.33
C VAL A 126 -4.02 -22.33 -4.23
N PRO A 127 -4.55 -22.69 -3.03
CA PRO A 127 -4.66 -21.76 -1.92
C PRO A 127 -3.32 -21.13 -1.49
N SER A 128 -2.25 -21.92 -1.44
CA SER A 128 -0.93 -21.43 -1.03
C SER A 128 -0.32 -20.44 -2.02
N THR A 129 -0.49 -20.67 -3.32
CA THR A 129 -0.01 -19.76 -4.37
C THR A 129 -0.88 -18.50 -4.43
N ALA A 130 -2.21 -18.65 -4.38
CA ALA A 130 -3.13 -17.52 -4.34
C ALA A 130 -2.82 -16.62 -3.13
N TYR A 131 -2.52 -17.21 -1.98
CA TYR A 131 -2.10 -16.48 -0.79
C TYR A 131 -0.83 -15.64 -1.02
N ALA A 132 0.22 -16.26 -1.53
CA ALA A 132 1.51 -15.61 -1.78
C ALA A 132 1.39 -14.47 -2.80
N VAL A 133 0.66 -14.70 -3.90
CA VAL A 133 0.44 -13.69 -4.95
C VAL A 133 -0.40 -12.53 -4.42
N THR A 134 -1.42 -12.81 -3.62
CA THR A 134 -2.26 -11.76 -3.04
C THR A 134 -1.45 -10.86 -2.09
N LEU A 135 -0.59 -11.43 -1.25
CA LEU A 135 0.33 -10.65 -0.42
C LEU A 135 1.33 -9.86 -1.26
N GLY A 136 1.85 -10.44 -2.34
CA GLY A 136 2.71 -9.76 -3.30
C GLY A 136 2.02 -8.57 -3.97
N ALA A 137 0.73 -8.69 -4.31
CA ALA A 137 -0.06 -7.59 -4.84
C ALA A 137 -0.25 -6.47 -3.82
N PHE A 138 -0.55 -6.78 -2.55
CA PHE A 138 -0.62 -5.77 -1.49
C PHE A 138 0.73 -5.09 -1.24
N ALA A 139 1.82 -5.86 -1.22
CA ALA A 139 3.17 -5.32 -1.12
C ALA A 139 3.48 -4.39 -2.29
N ALA A 140 3.15 -4.78 -3.53
CA ALA A 140 3.34 -3.95 -4.71
C ALA A 140 2.53 -2.65 -4.67
N MET A 141 1.26 -2.70 -4.23
CA MET A 141 0.42 -1.49 -4.14
C MET A 141 1.02 -0.41 -3.24
N SER A 142 1.77 -0.79 -2.20
CA SER A 142 2.43 0.17 -1.31
C SER A 142 3.42 1.12 -2.01
N THR A 143 3.91 0.78 -3.21
CA THR A 143 4.78 1.69 -3.99
C THR A 143 4.06 2.90 -4.56
N GLY A 144 2.71 2.94 -4.51
CA GLY A 144 1.95 4.13 -4.85
C GLY A 144 2.36 5.37 -4.05
N TRP A 145 2.88 5.21 -2.82
CA TRP A 145 3.43 6.32 -2.04
C TRP A 145 4.70 6.92 -2.67
N ILE A 146 5.55 6.08 -3.27
CA ILE A 146 6.76 6.52 -3.99
C ILE A 146 6.35 7.26 -5.26
N GLY A 147 5.45 6.66 -6.04
CA GLY A 147 4.95 7.27 -7.27
C GLY A 147 4.25 8.60 -7.01
N ALA A 148 3.56 8.76 -5.88
CA ALA A 148 2.96 10.02 -5.48
C ALA A 148 4.03 11.08 -5.18
N ALA A 149 5.07 10.72 -4.42
CA ALA A 149 6.20 11.61 -4.13
C ALA A 149 7.00 12.02 -5.38
N GLN A 150 6.95 11.23 -6.47
CA GLN A 150 7.59 11.55 -7.74
C GLN A 150 6.65 12.24 -8.74
N SER A 151 5.35 12.36 -8.42
CA SER A 151 4.36 12.98 -9.29
C SER A 151 4.36 14.51 -9.18
N LEU A 152 3.57 15.19 -10.01
CA LEU A 152 3.43 16.65 -9.99
C LEU A 152 2.91 17.21 -8.66
N GLY A 153 2.17 16.40 -7.88
CA GLY A 153 1.73 16.76 -6.54
C GLY A 153 2.81 16.58 -5.45
N ASP A 154 3.95 15.97 -5.79
CA ASP A 154 5.15 15.81 -4.96
C ASP A 154 4.85 15.39 -3.49
N ALA A 155 5.60 15.92 -2.53
CA ALA A 155 5.40 15.70 -1.10
C ALA A 155 4.03 16.19 -0.58
N GLU A 156 3.40 17.17 -1.24
CA GLU A 156 2.12 17.73 -0.80
C GLU A 156 0.96 16.74 -0.99
N ALA A 157 0.93 16.04 -2.13
CA ALA A 157 -0.06 14.97 -2.37
C ALA A 157 0.08 13.84 -1.35
N VAL A 158 1.32 13.49 -0.98
CA VAL A 158 1.62 12.52 0.08
C VAL A 158 1.11 13.02 1.43
N ALA A 159 1.35 14.29 1.78
CA ALA A 159 0.88 14.90 3.03
C ALA A 159 -0.65 14.92 3.13
N VAL A 160 -1.35 15.28 2.06
CA VAL A 160 -2.83 15.24 1.99
C VAL A 160 -3.34 13.82 2.21
N GLY A 161 -2.76 12.84 1.50
CA GLY A 161 -3.14 11.44 1.61
C GLY A 161 -2.91 10.87 3.02
N ALA A 162 -1.76 11.19 3.62
CA ALA A 162 -1.37 10.77 4.96
C ALA A 162 -2.24 11.41 6.05
N ALA A 163 -2.58 12.69 5.91
CA ALA A 163 -3.48 13.39 6.83
C ALA A 163 -4.91 12.82 6.77
N GLY A 164 -5.42 12.55 5.56
CA GLY A 164 -6.70 11.89 5.36
C GLY A 164 -6.75 10.51 6.03
N LEU A 165 -5.73 9.68 5.78
CA LEU A 165 -5.57 8.37 6.42
C LEU A 165 -5.50 8.52 7.95
N ALA A 166 -4.71 9.46 8.46
CA ALA A 166 -4.54 9.65 9.90
C ALA A 166 -5.85 10.03 10.59
N ALA A 167 -6.56 11.03 10.06
CA ALA A 167 -7.84 11.47 10.62
C ALA A 167 -8.88 10.36 10.56
N GLY A 168 -8.99 9.65 9.42
CA GLY A 168 -9.91 8.53 9.28
C GLY A 168 -9.63 7.40 10.28
N LEU A 169 -8.37 7.05 10.47
CA LEU A 169 -7.97 6.01 11.42
C LEU A 169 -8.15 6.41 12.89
N LEU A 170 -7.97 7.70 13.23
CA LEU A 170 -8.26 8.20 14.57
C LEU A 170 -9.75 8.14 14.88
N VAL A 171 -10.61 8.54 13.95
CA VAL A 171 -12.06 8.37 14.09
C VAL A 171 -12.45 6.90 14.19
N TRP A 172 -11.74 6.01 13.48
CA TRP A 172 -11.98 4.56 13.54
C TRP A 172 -11.75 3.93 14.93
N LEU A 173 -11.04 4.63 15.83
CA LEU A 173 -10.86 4.21 17.21
C LEU A 173 -12.10 4.44 18.08
N VAL A 174 -13.02 5.31 17.66
CA VAL A 174 -14.21 5.66 18.45
C VAL A 174 -15.12 4.43 18.62
N PRO A 175 -15.58 4.13 19.85
CA PRO A 175 -16.38 2.95 20.16
C PRO A 175 -17.87 3.13 19.84
N ILE A 176 -18.20 3.56 18.61
CA ILE A 176 -19.57 3.70 18.11
C ILE A 176 -19.89 2.61 17.08
N ASP A 177 -21.12 2.64 16.54
CA ASP A 177 -21.54 1.80 15.43
C ASP A 177 -20.53 1.87 14.26
N ARG A 178 -20.23 0.71 13.65
CA ARG A 178 -19.13 0.62 12.68
C ARG A 178 -19.45 1.26 11.35
N PHE A 179 -20.72 1.26 10.95
CA PHE A 179 -21.14 1.95 9.74
C PHE A 179 -21.05 3.46 9.94
N VAL A 180 -21.57 3.97 11.07
CA VAL A 180 -21.46 5.38 11.44
C VAL A 180 -19.99 5.82 11.56
N CYS A 181 -19.16 5.00 12.21
CA CYS A 181 -17.73 5.25 12.36
C CYS A 181 -17.00 5.32 11.01
N ALA A 182 -17.38 4.48 10.04
CA ALA A 182 -16.81 4.50 8.71
C ALA A 182 -17.18 5.79 7.97
N VAL A 183 -18.46 6.20 8.03
CA VAL A 183 -18.92 7.47 7.44
C VAL A 183 -18.17 8.65 8.06
N LEU A 184 -18.07 8.71 9.40
CA LEU A 184 -17.33 9.76 10.09
C LEU A 184 -15.83 9.74 9.76
N ALA A 185 -15.22 8.57 9.58
CA ALA A 185 -13.83 8.44 9.19
C ALA A 185 -13.57 9.04 7.80
N VAL A 186 -14.48 8.81 6.85
CA VAL A 186 -14.39 9.40 5.50
C VAL A 186 -14.56 10.92 5.56
N VAL A 187 -15.53 11.41 6.34
CA VAL A 187 -15.74 12.85 6.53
C VAL A 187 -14.53 13.51 7.21
N ALA A 188 -13.94 12.88 8.22
CA ALA A 188 -12.74 13.36 8.87
C ALA A 188 -11.53 13.32 7.93
N GLY A 189 -11.42 12.29 7.09
CA GLY A 189 -10.41 12.20 6.04
C GLY A 189 -10.52 13.33 5.03
N ALA A 190 -11.73 13.62 4.55
CA ALA A 190 -12.01 14.76 3.68
C ALA A 190 -11.62 16.10 4.33
N GLY A 191 -12.03 16.30 5.58
CA GLY A 191 -11.72 17.52 6.33
C GLY A 191 -10.22 17.72 6.55
N ALA A 192 -9.51 16.65 6.92
CA ALA A 192 -8.06 16.70 7.12
C ALA A 192 -7.30 16.95 5.81
N GLY A 193 -7.70 16.28 4.72
CA GLY A 193 -7.11 16.51 3.40
C GLY A 193 -7.31 17.95 2.92
N ALA A 194 -8.51 18.51 3.08
CA ALA A 194 -8.79 19.91 2.77
C ALA A 194 -8.03 20.89 3.67
N ALA A 195 -7.91 20.58 4.97
CA ALA A 195 -7.16 21.42 5.89
C ALA A 195 -5.68 21.49 5.53
N VAL A 196 -5.08 20.38 5.07
CA VAL A 196 -3.68 20.35 4.62
C VAL A 196 -3.49 21.20 3.37
N THR A 197 -4.37 21.10 2.37
CA THR A 197 -4.24 21.93 1.16
C THR A 197 -4.40 23.43 1.45
N LEU A 198 -5.29 23.79 2.39
CA LEU A 198 -5.45 25.18 2.84
C LEU A 198 -4.29 25.69 3.69
N ALA A 199 -3.63 24.82 4.46
CA ALA A 199 -2.56 25.20 5.39
C ALA A 199 -1.18 25.30 4.73
N LEU A 200 -0.94 24.56 3.64
CA LEU A 200 0.34 24.52 2.95
C LEU A 200 0.53 25.64 1.91
N ASP A 201 -0.44 26.55 1.75
CA ASP A 201 -0.47 27.56 0.67
C ASP A 201 -0.16 26.92 -0.71
N SER A 202 -0.73 25.73 -0.88
CA SER A 202 -0.42 24.77 -1.94
C SER A 202 -1.11 25.17 -3.26
N THR A 203 -0.55 24.73 -4.38
CA THR A 203 -1.23 24.79 -5.69
C THR A 203 -2.42 23.82 -5.79
N LEU A 204 -2.57 22.91 -4.83
CA LEU A 204 -3.63 21.91 -4.75
C LEU A 204 -4.92 22.53 -4.20
N THR A 205 -6.05 22.25 -4.85
CA THR A 205 -7.35 22.79 -4.44
C THR A 205 -7.89 22.10 -3.17
N TRP A 206 -8.80 22.77 -2.46
CA TRP A 206 -9.54 22.14 -1.36
C TRP A 206 -10.37 20.94 -1.84
N ALA A 207 -10.89 20.98 -3.07
CA ALA A 207 -11.64 19.88 -3.69
C ALA A 207 -10.75 18.65 -3.93
N PHE A 208 -9.50 18.86 -4.34
CA PHE A 208 -8.48 17.82 -4.39
C PHE A 208 -8.28 17.18 -3.01
N GLY A 209 -8.06 18.01 -1.99
CA GLY A 209 -7.88 17.57 -0.60
C GLY A 209 -9.04 16.72 -0.08
N ILE A 210 -10.28 17.13 -0.34
CA ILE A 210 -11.49 16.35 0.01
C ILE A 210 -11.49 14.99 -0.69
N THR A 211 -11.20 14.96 -1.98
CA THR A 211 -11.33 13.76 -2.80
C THR A 211 -10.28 12.73 -2.44
N VAL A 212 -9.01 13.13 -2.39
CA VAL A 212 -7.90 12.25 -2.01
C VAL A 212 -8.01 11.86 -0.54
N GLY A 213 -8.28 12.82 0.36
CA GLY A 213 -8.39 12.56 1.80
C GLY A 213 -9.54 11.61 2.17
N SER A 214 -10.70 11.73 1.52
CA SER A 214 -11.83 10.82 1.72
C SER A 214 -11.53 9.41 1.22
N ALA A 215 -10.91 9.29 0.05
CA ALA A 215 -10.51 8.01 -0.54
C ALA A 215 -9.45 7.31 0.33
N THR A 216 -8.40 8.01 0.75
CA THR A 216 -7.34 7.41 1.58
C THR A 216 -7.86 6.97 2.95
N ALA A 217 -8.77 7.74 3.56
CA ALA A 217 -9.43 7.36 4.80
C ALA A 217 -10.26 6.08 4.63
N LEU A 218 -11.08 5.99 3.58
CA LEU A 218 -11.91 4.81 3.30
C LEU A 218 -11.04 3.56 3.13
N PHE A 219 -10.04 3.62 2.24
CA PHE A 219 -9.19 2.50 1.92
C PHE A 219 -8.23 2.13 3.07
N GLY A 220 -7.80 3.11 3.86
CA GLY A 220 -7.04 2.86 5.10
C GLY A 220 -7.87 2.09 6.13
N VAL A 221 -9.12 2.51 6.37
CA VAL A 221 -10.05 1.82 7.27
C VAL A 221 -10.33 0.39 6.77
N LEU A 222 -10.60 0.22 5.47
CA LEU A 222 -10.78 -1.08 4.85
C LEU A 222 -9.54 -1.97 4.99
N GLY A 223 -8.34 -1.41 4.87
CA GLY A 223 -7.08 -2.14 5.08
C GLY A 223 -6.94 -2.67 6.50
N GLN A 224 -7.32 -1.87 7.50
CA GLN A 224 -7.34 -2.36 8.88
C GLN A 224 -8.42 -3.42 9.12
N VAL A 225 -9.61 -3.28 8.52
CA VAL A 225 -10.69 -4.27 8.62
C VAL A 225 -10.25 -5.59 8.00
N LEU A 226 -9.73 -5.54 6.76
CA LEU A 226 -9.24 -6.69 6.02
C LEU A 226 -8.08 -7.36 6.75
N GLY A 227 -7.06 -6.60 7.13
CA GLY A 227 -5.89 -7.14 7.82
C GLY A 227 -6.23 -7.78 9.17
N ARG A 228 -7.16 -7.18 9.94
CA ARG A 228 -7.65 -7.79 11.20
C ARG A 228 -8.48 -9.03 10.94
N ALA A 229 -9.35 -9.03 9.93
CA ALA A 229 -10.14 -10.20 9.57
C ALA A 229 -9.22 -11.36 9.17
N TRP A 230 -8.15 -11.06 8.44
CA TRP A 230 -7.11 -11.99 8.04
C TRP A 230 -6.34 -12.58 9.24
N SER A 231 -6.00 -11.74 10.22
CA SER A 231 -5.21 -12.18 11.38
C SER A 231 -6.04 -12.81 12.50
N ARG A 232 -7.38 -12.89 12.37
CA ARG A 232 -8.23 -13.57 13.37
C ARG A 232 -7.78 -15.01 13.59
N GLY A 233 -7.68 -15.41 14.86
CA GLY A 233 -7.30 -16.78 15.25
C GLY A 233 -5.80 -17.05 15.31
N HIS A 234 -4.94 -16.07 14.98
CA HIS A 234 -3.48 -16.26 14.98
C HIS A 234 -2.81 -15.63 16.21
N THR A 235 -1.90 -16.36 16.85
CA THR A 235 -1.27 -16.00 18.14
C THR A 235 0.07 -15.26 18.01
N HIS A 236 0.61 -15.09 16.79
CA HIS A 236 1.91 -14.44 16.60
C HIS A 236 1.84 -12.93 16.81
N ALA A 237 2.80 -12.39 17.57
CA ALA A 237 2.86 -10.97 17.91
C ALA A 237 2.91 -10.05 16.67
N SER A 238 3.65 -10.39 15.60
CA SER A 238 3.69 -9.58 14.37
C SER A 238 2.35 -9.53 13.61
N ALA A 239 1.58 -10.62 13.63
CA ALA A 239 0.27 -10.72 13.00
C ALA A 239 -0.82 -9.92 13.73
N GLY A 240 -0.66 -9.69 15.03
CA GLY A 240 -1.68 -9.05 15.89
C GLY A 240 -1.82 -7.54 15.71
N TRP A 241 -0.77 -6.83 15.29
CA TRP A 241 -0.75 -5.36 15.17
C TRP A 241 0.00 -4.86 13.93
N GLY A 242 1.07 -5.56 13.50
CA GLY A 242 1.89 -5.19 12.34
C GLY A 242 1.14 -5.26 11.01
N PHE A 243 0.65 -6.46 10.68
CA PHE A 243 -0.01 -6.73 9.40
C PHE A 243 -1.23 -5.83 9.11
N PRO A 244 -2.19 -5.63 10.04
CA PRO A 244 -3.32 -4.74 9.77
C PRO A 244 -2.92 -3.27 9.58
N GLY A 245 -1.85 -2.83 10.26
CA GLY A 245 -1.32 -1.48 10.09
C GLY A 245 -0.70 -1.27 8.71
N ALA A 246 0.08 -2.24 8.24
CA ALA A 246 0.72 -2.23 6.92
C ALA A 246 -0.32 -2.32 5.79
N MET A 247 -1.37 -3.12 5.94
CA MET A 247 -2.48 -3.22 4.98
C MET A 247 -3.22 -1.90 4.79
N SER A 248 -3.38 -1.10 5.85
CA SER A 248 -3.94 0.25 5.75
C SER A 248 -3.10 1.16 4.85
N ILE A 249 -1.77 1.10 4.97
CA ILE A 249 -0.85 1.89 4.17
C ILE A 249 -0.84 1.42 2.72
N ALA A 250 -0.80 0.11 2.50
CA ALA A 250 -0.79 -0.49 1.17
C ALA A 250 -2.07 -0.21 0.38
N LEU A 251 -3.25 -0.28 1.00
CA LEU A 251 -4.51 -0.01 0.30
C LEU A 251 -4.76 1.47 0.03
N ALA A 252 -4.21 2.38 0.85
CA ALA A 252 -4.32 3.81 0.62
C ALA A 252 -3.36 4.30 -0.48
N ALA A 253 -2.22 3.63 -0.68
CA ALA A 253 -1.16 4.04 -1.60
C ALA A 253 -1.62 4.34 -3.04
N PRO A 254 -2.46 3.51 -3.70
CA PRO A 254 -2.88 3.80 -5.07
C PRO A 254 -3.74 5.05 -5.17
N LEU A 255 -4.50 5.39 -4.12
CA LEU A 255 -5.37 6.56 -4.11
C LEU A 255 -4.55 7.85 -4.01
N VAL A 256 -3.45 7.81 -3.25
CA VAL A 256 -2.50 8.93 -3.16
C VAL A 256 -1.77 9.13 -4.48
N TYR A 257 -1.35 8.03 -5.12
CA TYR A 257 -0.74 8.09 -6.45
C TYR A 257 -1.69 8.69 -7.50
N VAL A 258 -2.92 8.17 -7.59
CA VAL A 258 -3.93 8.67 -8.52
C VAL A 258 -4.24 10.14 -8.22
N GLY A 259 -4.30 10.53 -6.94
CA GLY A 259 -4.34 11.93 -6.54
C GLY A 259 -3.19 12.73 -7.16
N GLY A 260 -1.94 12.36 -6.90
CA GLY A 260 -0.76 13.05 -7.44
C GLY A 260 -0.76 13.19 -8.97
N GLN A 261 -1.31 12.21 -9.69
CA GLN A 261 -1.45 12.25 -11.15
C GLN A 261 -2.55 13.21 -11.64
N LEU A 262 -3.67 13.31 -10.90
CA LEU A 262 -4.77 14.20 -11.25
C LEU A 262 -4.39 15.69 -11.19
N VAL A 263 -3.32 16.05 -10.48
CA VAL A 263 -2.77 17.41 -10.45
C VAL A 263 -2.28 17.86 -11.83
N GLY A 264 -1.85 16.93 -12.68
CA GLY A 264 -1.37 17.20 -14.04
C GLY A 264 -2.45 17.21 -15.12
N ALA A 265 -3.71 16.86 -14.80
CA ALA A 265 -4.77 16.77 -15.79
C ALA A 265 -5.41 18.16 -16.03
N PRO A 266 -5.22 18.79 -17.21
CA PRO A 266 -5.82 20.08 -17.50
C PRO A 266 -7.36 19.94 -17.58
N GLY A 267 -8.09 20.58 -16.67
CA GLY A 267 -9.56 20.64 -16.71
C GLY A 267 -10.30 20.50 -15.38
N LEU A 268 -9.60 20.37 -14.25
CA LEU A 268 -10.10 20.64 -12.90
C LEU A 268 -9.49 21.94 -12.35
#